data_AF-A0A956C4B6-F1
#
_entry.id   AF-A0A956C4B6-F1
#
_cell.length_a   1.000
_cell.length_b   1.000
_cell.length_c   1.000
_cell.angle_alpha   90.00
_cell.angle_beta   90.00
_cell.angle_gamma   90.00
#
_symmetry.space_group_name_H-M   'P 1'
#
loop_
_entity.id
_entity.type
_entity.pdbx_description
1 polymer ?
#
loop_
_entity_poly.entity_id
_entity_poly.type
_entity_poly.pdbx_seq_one_letter_code
_entity_poly.pdbx_strand_id
1 'polypeptide(L)'
;YRELALFELAAEWYARTAAEYPKDAEAEPALRDATALQLALGRMDEAVKSARTHAMLYGRSSPKQTAQVRLARILVARGEALFAEAEAERASLGPATPPAPHARDARSLAAHVKTSVAPWVASRAEAITKLEASYAKVLAIAPFPPPTWVVASSAAVAASWTELADALARLPAPKKGDKNAAAYYEALDAVVEPIRVRRAKPACMRTLDLAAKYQVIDDGARSCSGWLSRTFKAEHHAVDEIAPRLRPVARAEASPMP
;
A
#
# COMPACT_ATOMS: atom_id res chain seq x y z
N TYR A 1 -3.83 -14.23 -16.11
CA TYR A 1 -5.01 -13.33 -16.20
C TYR A 1 -6.31 -14.02 -16.54
N ARG A 2 -6.39 -14.91 -17.55
CA ARG A 2 -7.62 -15.70 -17.76
C ARG A 2 -8.07 -16.37 -16.45
N GLU A 3 -7.12 -16.94 -15.72
CA GLU A 3 -7.38 -17.60 -14.43
C GLU A 3 -7.82 -16.63 -13.31
N LEU A 4 -7.22 -15.44 -13.18
CA LEU A 4 -7.64 -14.43 -12.19
C LEU A 4 -9.06 -13.91 -12.47
N ALA A 5 -9.36 -13.57 -13.73
CA ALA A 5 -10.70 -13.18 -14.14
C ALA A 5 -11.72 -14.31 -13.93
N LEU A 6 -11.29 -15.57 -14.10
CA LEU A 6 -12.11 -16.74 -13.77
C LEU A 6 -12.34 -16.86 -12.25
N PHE A 7 -11.34 -16.59 -11.40
CA PHE A 7 -11.50 -16.61 -9.95
C PHE A 7 -12.40 -15.49 -9.44
N GLU A 8 -12.28 -14.27 -9.99
CA GLU A 8 -13.18 -13.16 -9.69
C GLU A 8 -14.63 -13.52 -10.03
N LEU A 9 -14.84 -13.99 -11.26
CA LEU A 9 -16.15 -14.40 -11.74
C LEU A 9 -16.70 -15.55 -10.88
N ALA A 10 -15.89 -16.56 -10.59
CA ALA A 10 -16.28 -17.69 -9.74
C ALA A 10 -16.70 -17.23 -8.34
N ALA A 11 -15.93 -16.34 -7.70
CA ALA A 11 -16.24 -15.84 -6.38
C ALA A 11 -17.59 -15.07 -6.35
N GLU A 12 -17.86 -14.27 -7.37
CA GLU A 12 -19.13 -13.55 -7.51
C GLU A 12 -20.30 -14.51 -7.76
N TRP A 13 -20.12 -15.49 -8.65
CA TRP A 13 -21.14 -16.51 -8.90
C TRP A 13 -21.45 -17.32 -7.65
N TYR A 14 -20.43 -17.79 -6.94
CA TYR A 14 -20.61 -18.55 -5.71
C TYR A 14 -21.34 -17.74 -4.63
N ALA A 15 -20.93 -16.49 -4.41
CA ALA A 15 -21.60 -15.62 -3.43
C ALA A 15 -23.06 -15.35 -3.80
N ARG A 16 -23.35 -15.10 -5.09
CA ARG A 16 -24.70 -14.83 -5.56
C ARG A 16 -25.59 -16.07 -5.50
N THR A 17 -25.15 -17.18 -6.08
CA THR A 17 -25.93 -18.43 -6.13
C THR A 17 -26.26 -18.91 -4.72
N ALA A 18 -25.31 -18.85 -3.79
CA ALA A 18 -25.57 -19.23 -2.39
C ALA A 18 -26.59 -18.31 -1.70
N ALA A 19 -26.63 -17.03 -2.06
CA ALA A 19 -27.61 -16.08 -1.52
C ALA A 19 -29.01 -16.27 -2.15
N GLU A 20 -29.08 -16.60 -3.44
CA GLU A 20 -30.34 -16.81 -4.17
C GLU A 20 -30.98 -18.18 -3.82
N TYR A 21 -30.16 -19.22 -3.65
CA TYR A 21 -30.61 -20.60 -3.43
C TYR A 21 -30.04 -21.16 -2.11
N PRO A 22 -30.34 -20.57 -0.93
CA PRO A 22 -29.66 -20.89 0.32
C PRO A 22 -29.94 -22.31 0.84
N LYS A 23 -30.95 -23.00 0.29
CA LYS A 23 -31.30 -24.38 0.65
C LYS A 23 -30.66 -25.42 -0.28
N ASP A 24 -29.98 -24.99 -1.34
CA ASP A 24 -29.23 -25.88 -2.21
C ASP A 24 -28.07 -26.52 -1.43
N ALA A 25 -27.78 -27.80 -1.73
CA ALA A 25 -26.72 -28.54 -1.04
C ALA A 25 -25.33 -27.90 -1.26
N GLU A 26 -25.13 -27.24 -2.40
CA GLU A 26 -23.85 -26.60 -2.77
C GLU A 26 -23.75 -25.15 -2.30
N ALA A 27 -24.83 -24.57 -1.75
CA ALA A 27 -24.84 -23.15 -1.36
C ALA A 27 -23.88 -22.84 -0.19
N GLU A 28 -23.79 -23.72 0.82
CA GLU A 28 -22.87 -23.52 1.95
C GLU A 28 -21.39 -23.61 1.53
N PRO A 29 -20.96 -24.66 0.80
CA PRO A 29 -19.61 -24.74 0.25
C PRO A 29 -19.28 -23.55 -0.67
N ALA A 30 -20.19 -23.19 -1.57
CA ALA A 30 -19.99 -22.06 -2.49
C ALA A 30 -19.73 -20.76 -1.73
N LEU A 31 -20.50 -20.44 -0.69
CA LEU A 31 -20.32 -19.20 0.06
C LEU A 31 -19.01 -19.17 0.86
N ARG A 32 -18.55 -20.32 1.35
CA ARG A 32 -17.24 -20.46 1.98
C ARG A 32 -16.12 -20.24 0.96
N ASP A 33 -16.24 -20.86 -0.22
CA ASP A 33 -15.24 -20.78 -1.28
C ASP A 33 -15.20 -19.36 -1.88
N ALA A 34 -16.35 -18.69 -2.00
CA ALA A 34 -16.44 -17.27 -2.35
C ALA A 34 -15.67 -16.40 -1.34
N THR A 35 -15.87 -16.65 -0.04
CA THR A 35 -15.14 -15.94 1.02
C THR A 35 -13.62 -16.14 0.87
N ALA A 36 -13.17 -17.39 0.67
CA ALA A 36 -11.76 -17.69 0.51
C ALA A 36 -11.14 -17.04 -0.75
N LEU A 37 -11.83 -17.12 -1.88
CA LEU A 37 -11.40 -16.49 -3.13
C LEU A 37 -11.33 -14.97 -3.01
N GLN A 38 -12.34 -14.33 -2.42
CA GLN A 38 -12.36 -12.88 -2.21
C GLN A 38 -11.19 -12.42 -1.34
N LEU A 39 -10.85 -13.16 -0.28
CA LEU A 39 -9.65 -12.85 0.53
C LEU A 39 -8.37 -12.98 -0.30
N ALA A 40 -8.24 -14.05 -1.09
CA ALA A 40 -7.09 -14.28 -1.94
C ALA A 40 -6.91 -13.19 -3.01
N LEU A 41 -8.03 -12.60 -3.47
CA LEU A 41 -8.07 -11.53 -4.46
C LEU A 41 -7.97 -10.12 -3.85
N GLY A 42 -7.81 -9.97 -2.52
CA GLY A 42 -7.77 -8.66 -1.87
C GLY A 42 -9.12 -7.95 -1.71
N ARG A 43 -10.24 -8.64 -2.02
CA ARG A 43 -11.62 -8.13 -1.96
C ARG A 43 -12.22 -8.31 -0.56
N MET A 44 -11.64 -7.58 0.40
CA MET A 44 -11.91 -7.77 1.83
C MET A 44 -13.36 -7.48 2.21
N ASP A 45 -13.99 -6.45 1.62
CA ASP A 45 -15.37 -6.09 1.93
C ASP A 45 -16.35 -7.18 1.48
N GLU A 46 -16.15 -7.71 0.27
CA GLU A 46 -16.95 -8.82 -0.24
C GLU A 46 -16.72 -10.09 0.56
N ALA A 47 -15.47 -10.39 0.94
CA ALA A 47 -15.16 -11.52 1.81
C ALA A 47 -15.88 -11.39 3.16
N VAL A 48 -15.85 -10.21 3.79
CA VAL A 48 -16.55 -9.94 5.05
C VAL A 48 -18.06 -10.10 4.89
N LYS A 49 -18.62 -9.65 3.76
CA LYS A 49 -20.03 -9.80 3.43
C LYS A 49 -20.41 -11.28 3.27
N SER A 50 -19.71 -12.03 2.43
CA SER A 50 -19.90 -13.47 2.23
C SER A 50 -19.80 -14.23 3.55
N ALA A 51 -18.82 -13.87 4.39
CA ALA A 51 -18.62 -14.45 5.71
C ALA A 51 -19.78 -14.21 6.68
N ARG A 52 -20.36 -12.99 6.65
CA ARG A 52 -21.56 -12.66 7.44
C ARG A 52 -22.76 -13.46 6.96
N THR A 53 -22.98 -13.53 5.65
CA THR A 53 -24.06 -14.31 5.06
C THR A 53 -23.94 -15.79 5.43
N HIS A 54 -22.73 -16.36 5.36
CA HIS A 54 -22.49 -17.76 5.74
C HIS A 54 -22.84 -18.02 7.21
N ALA A 55 -22.35 -17.17 8.12
CA ALA A 55 -22.63 -17.29 9.53
C ALA A 55 -24.12 -17.14 9.87
N MET A 56 -24.87 -16.34 9.10
CA MET A 56 -26.30 -16.13 9.27
C MET A 56 -27.11 -17.35 8.79
N LEU A 57 -26.80 -17.87 7.61
CA LEU A 57 -27.55 -18.95 6.97
C LEU A 57 -27.19 -20.33 7.52
N TYR A 58 -25.90 -20.58 7.74
CA TYR A 58 -25.36 -21.91 8.04
C TYR A 58 -24.70 -22.01 9.41
N GLY A 59 -24.71 -20.94 10.20
CA GLY A 59 -24.01 -20.87 11.49
C GLY A 59 -24.39 -21.96 12.49
N ARG A 60 -25.65 -22.40 12.47
CA ARG A 60 -26.17 -23.45 13.35
C ARG A 60 -25.89 -24.86 12.82
N SER A 61 -25.96 -25.06 11.51
CA SER A 61 -25.82 -26.37 10.86
C SER A 61 -24.35 -26.74 10.59
N SER A 62 -23.47 -25.76 10.39
CA SER A 62 -22.07 -25.94 9.99
C SER A 62 -21.11 -25.17 10.92
N PRO A 63 -21.04 -25.50 12.22
CA PRO A 63 -20.30 -24.71 13.21
C PRO A 63 -18.79 -24.68 12.96
N LYS A 64 -18.19 -25.76 12.46
CA LYS A 64 -16.75 -25.83 12.17
C LYS A 64 -16.36 -24.91 11.00
N GLN A 65 -17.10 -24.97 9.90
CA GLN A 65 -16.91 -24.13 8.71
C GLN A 65 -17.17 -22.65 9.04
N THR A 66 -18.22 -22.40 9.83
CA THR A 66 -18.54 -21.06 10.32
C THR A 66 -17.40 -20.47 11.15
N ALA A 67 -16.70 -21.28 11.96
CA ALA A 67 -15.55 -20.82 12.72
C ALA A 67 -14.38 -20.39 11.81
N GLN A 68 -14.11 -21.11 10.72
CA GLN A 68 -13.07 -20.75 9.75
C GLN A 68 -13.37 -19.43 9.04
N VAL A 69 -14.61 -19.28 8.59
CA VAL A 69 -15.09 -18.05 7.93
C VAL A 69 -15.07 -16.85 8.89
N ARG A 70 -15.44 -17.05 10.16
CA ARG A 70 -15.33 -16.02 11.20
C ARG A 70 -13.89 -15.62 11.48
N LEU A 71 -12.96 -16.60 11.51
CA LEU A 71 -11.54 -16.33 11.71
C LEU A 71 -11.02 -15.37 10.64
N ALA A 72 -11.28 -15.65 9.36
CA ALA A 72 -10.89 -14.74 8.28
C ALA A 72 -11.39 -13.30 8.50
N ARG A 73 -12.66 -13.15 8.87
CA ARG A 73 -13.25 -11.82 9.17
C ARG A 73 -12.55 -11.11 10.33
N ILE A 74 -12.21 -11.84 11.38
CA ILE A 74 -11.48 -11.29 12.54
C ILE A 74 -10.08 -10.83 12.13
N LEU A 75 -9.38 -11.58 11.28
CA LEU A 75 -8.05 -11.20 10.79
C LEU A 75 -8.11 -9.91 9.96
N VAL A 76 -9.10 -9.79 9.07
CA VAL A 76 -9.32 -8.55 8.28
C VAL A 76 -9.56 -7.37 9.21
N ALA A 77 -10.48 -7.50 10.17
CA ALA A 77 -10.79 -6.42 11.11
C ALA A 77 -9.58 -6.05 12.00
N ARG A 78 -8.75 -7.03 12.38
CA ARG A 78 -7.50 -6.78 13.11
C ARG A 78 -6.48 -6.03 12.25
N GLY A 79 -6.37 -6.37 10.97
CA GLY A 79 -5.51 -5.66 10.02
C GLY A 79 -5.92 -4.20 9.86
N GLU A 80 -7.21 -3.96 9.70
CA GLU A 80 -7.78 -2.60 9.62
C GLU A 80 -7.51 -1.80 10.89
N ALA A 81 -7.75 -2.37 12.07
CA ALA A 81 -7.53 -1.69 13.34
C ALA A 81 -6.05 -1.32 13.56
N LEU A 82 -5.13 -2.24 13.28
CA LEU A 82 -3.69 -1.99 13.38
C LEU A 82 -3.20 -0.96 12.37
N PHE A 83 -3.76 -0.98 11.14
CA PHE A 83 -3.47 0.02 10.13
C PHE A 83 -3.97 1.41 10.56
N ALA A 84 -5.19 1.52 11.08
CA ALA A 84 -5.75 2.77 11.56
C ALA A 84 -4.95 3.36 12.74
N GLU A 85 -4.48 2.52 13.67
CA GLU A 85 -3.56 2.93 14.75
C GLU A 85 -2.28 3.55 14.18
N ALA A 86 -1.66 2.86 13.21
CA ALA A 86 -0.44 3.36 12.56
C ALA A 86 -0.68 4.65 11.73
N GLU A 87 -1.83 4.78 11.06
CA GLU A 87 -2.18 6.02 10.35
C GLU A 87 -2.38 7.19 11.32
N ALA A 88 -2.94 6.97 12.52
CA ALA A 88 -3.04 8.00 13.55
C ALA A 88 -1.64 8.44 14.03
N GLU A 89 -0.71 7.50 14.22
CA GLU A 89 0.69 7.81 14.52
C GLU A 89 1.35 8.58 13.37
N ARG A 90 1.14 8.17 12.12
CA ARG A 90 1.66 8.87 10.93
C ARG A 90 1.13 10.28 10.84
N ALA A 91 -0.16 10.49 11.08
CA ALA A 91 -0.79 11.81 11.08
C ALA A 91 -0.17 12.74 12.14
N SER A 92 0.23 12.19 13.30
CA SER A 92 0.91 12.96 14.35
C SER A 92 2.28 13.52 13.93
N LEU A 93 2.90 12.94 12.90
CA LEU A 93 4.12 13.49 12.32
C LEU A 93 3.84 14.83 11.61
N GLY A 94 2.62 15.09 11.15
CA GLY A 94 2.29 16.29 10.36
C GLY A 94 3.03 16.34 9.00
N PRO A 95 2.99 17.46 8.28
CA PRO A 95 3.65 17.58 6.98
C PRO A 95 5.18 17.58 7.11
N ALA A 96 5.88 16.97 6.15
CA ALA A 96 7.33 17.00 6.04
C ALA A 96 7.83 18.39 5.59
N THR A 97 7.76 19.40 6.46
CA THR A 97 8.23 20.76 6.17
C THR A 97 9.60 20.98 6.80
N PRO A 98 10.68 21.14 6.01
CA PRO A 98 12.01 21.38 6.55
C PRO A 98 12.12 22.80 7.14
N PRO A 99 13.04 23.02 8.09
CA PRO A 99 13.31 24.36 8.63
C PRO A 99 13.67 25.35 7.52
N ALA A 100 13.09 26.56 7.57
CA ALA A 100 13.36 27.61 6.59
C ALA A 100 14.70 28.31 6.89
N PRO A 101 15.53 28.61 5.87
CA PRO A 101 16.77 29.35 6.07
C PRO A 101 16.50 30.85 6.25
N HIS A 102 17.36 31.53 7.02
CA HIS A 102 17.32 32.98 7.19
C HIS A 102 17.96 33.75 6.02
N ALA A 103 18.88 33.13 5.28
CA ALA A 103 19.59 33.73 4.15
C ALA A 103 19.66 32.75 2.96
N ARG A 104 19.85 33.30 1.75
CA ARG A 104 19.83 32.55 0.47
C ARG A 104 21.14 32.60 -0.31
N ASP A 105 22.23 33.09 0.30
CA ASP A 105 23.56 32.88 -0.25
C ASP A 105 24.01 31.43 -0.02
N ALA A 106 24.80 30.87 -0.93
CA ALA A 106 25.10 29.45 -0.91
C ALA A 106 25.88 29.02 0.34
N ARG A 107 26.70 29.90 0.93
CA ARG A 107 27.43 29.58 2.17
C ARG A 107 26.47 29.44 3.34
N SER A 108 25.56 30.39 3.52
CA SER A 108 24.53 30.33 4.57
C SER A 108 23.59 29.14 4.36
N LEU A 109 23.20 28.83 3.13
CA LEU A 109 22.38 27.66 2.83
C LEU A 109 23.12 26.36 3.16
N ALA A 110 24.41 26.24 2.79
CA ALA A 110 25.22 25.06 3.13
C ALA A 110 25.35 24.88 4.66
N ALA A 111 25.53 25.98 5.40
CA ALA A 111 25.54 25.95 6.86
C ALA A 111 24.18 25.51 7.42
N HIS A 112 23.08 26.10 6.93
CA HIS A 112 21.70 25.77 7.32
C HIS A 112 21.37 24.29 7.08
N VAL A 113 21.82 23.72 5.97
CA VAL A 113 21.66 22.29 5.70
C VAL A 113 22.31 21.47 6.81
N LYS A 114 23.53 21.82 7.21
CA LYS A 114 24.27 21.07 8.25
C LYS A 114 23.70 21.26 9.65
N THR A 115 23.31 22.48 10.02
CA THR A 115 22.94 22.82 11.41
C THR A 115 21.45 22.69 11.69
N SER A 116 20.59 22.77 10.68
CA SER A 116 19.14 22.77 10.87
C SER A 116 18.45 21.64 10.10
N VAL A 117 18.77 21.47 8.81
CA VAL A 117 18.11 20.43 8.00
C VAL A 117 18.58 19.03 8.39
N ALA A 118 19.88 18.78 8.54
CA ALA A 118 20.39 17.44 8.84
C ALA A 118 19.88 16.88 10.17
N PRO A 119 19.87 17.64 11.29
CA PRO A 119 19.24 17.18 12.53
C PRO A 119 17.73 16.93 12.40
N TRP A 120 17.03 17.79 11.66
CA TRP A 120 15.60 17.61 11.38
C TRP A 120 15.34 16.33 10.57
N VAL A 121 16.13 16.05 9.53
CA VAL A 121 16.06 14.81 8.74
C VAL A 121 16.33 13.59 9.62
N ALA A 122 17.35 13.64 10.49
CA ALA A 122 17.66 12.55 11.40
C ALA A 122 16.49 12.24 12.34
N SER A 123 15.93 13.27 12.97
CA SER A 123 14.74 13.14 13.83
C SER A 123 13.54 12.59 13.07
N ARG A 124 13.31 13.08 11.85
CA ARG A 124 12.21 12.61 11.01
C ARG A 124 12.38 11.17 10.57
N ALA A 125 13.59 10.78 10.17
CA ALA A 125 13.92 9.41 9.78
C ALA A 125 13.75 8.44 10.95
N GLU A 126 14.11 8.85 12.16
CA GLU A 126 13.86 8.05 13.37
C GLU A 126 12.36 7.86 13.61
N ALA A 127 11.56 8.93 13.48
CA ALA A 127 10.12 8.86 13.64
C ALA A 127 9.46 7.95 12.58
N ILE A 128 9.88 8.03 11.32
CA ILE A 128 9.41 7.13 10.27
C ILE A 128 9.83 5.68 10.57
N THR A 129 11.04 5.44 11.08
CA THR A 129 11.48 4.08 11.46
C THR A 129 10.64 3.50 12.60
N LYS A 130 10.19 4.32 13.56
CA LYS A 130 9.24 3.88 14.59
C LYS A 130 7.88 3.54 13.99
N LEU A 131 7.39 4.39 13.08
CA LEU A 131 6.16 4.17 12.36
C LEU A 131 6.19 2.88 11.51
N GLU A 132 7.32 2.55 10.89
CA GLU A 132 7.52 1.27 10.20
C GLU A 132 7.25 0.06 11.11
N ALA A 133 7.66 0.14 12.38
CA ALA A 133 7.42 -0.93 13.35
C ALA A 133 5.93 -1.08 13.67
N SER A 134 5.17 0.01 13.70
CA SER A 134 3.71 -0.02 13.87
C SER A 134 3.01 -0.69 12.69
N TYR A 135 3.36 -0.32 11.46
CA TYR A 135 2.85 -1.00 10.26
C TYR A 135 3.28 -2.48 10.15
N ALA A 136 4.47 -2.83 10.66
CA ALA A 136 4.94 -4.22 10.66
C ALA A 136 4.03 -5.15 11.49
N LYS A 137 3.26 -4.61 12.46
CA LYS A 137 2.26 -5.39 13.21
C LYS A 137 1.19 -6.01 12.29
N VAL A 138 0.82 -5.34 11.20
CA VAL A 138 -0.14 -5.85 10.20
C VAL A 138 0.41 -7.08 9.48
N LEU A 139 1.69 -7.03 9.11
CA LEU A 139 2.38 -8.14 8.42
C LEU A 139 2.57 -9.35 9.33
N ALA A 140 2.63 -9.12 10.65
CA ALA A 140 2.78 -10.16 11.66
C ALA A 140 1.46 -10.85 12.06
N ILE A 141 0.33 -10.47 11.46
CA ILE A 141 -0.96 -11.12 11.75
C ILE A 141 -0.91 -12.59 11.29
N ALA A 142 -1.17 -13.49 12.22
CA ALA A 142 -1.19 -14.93 12.01
C ALA A 142 -2.64 -15.47 11.97
N PRO A 143 -2.91 -16.60 11.27
CA PRO A 143 -1.97 -17.43 10.51
C PRO A 143 -1.56 -16.84 9.15
N PHE A 144 -2.32 -15.88 8.64
CA PHE A 144 -1.99 -15.14 7.42
C PHE A 144 -2.39 -13.67 7.59
N PRO A 145 -1.56 -12.73 7.14
CA PRO A 145 -1.90 -11.32 7.23
C PRO A 145 -2.89 -10.94 6.12
N PRO A 146 -3.83 -10.02 6.36
CA PRO A 146 -4.78 -9.57 5.34
C PRO A 146 -4.06 -8.87 4.18
N PRO A 147 -4.14 -9.39 2.94
CA PRO A 147 -3.40 -8.87 1.78
C PRO A 147 -3.51 -7.36 1.56
N THR A 148 -4.74 -6.82 1.59
CA THR A 148 -5.00 -5.39 1.35
C THR A 148 -4.31 -4.50 2.38
N TRP A 149 -4.41 -4.87 3.66
CA TRP A 149 -3.78 -4.10 4.73
C TRP A 149 -2.25 -4.23 4.73
N VAL A 150 -1.70 -5.35 4.26
CA VAL A 150 -0.24 -5.51 4.07
C VAL A 150 0.30 -4.53 3.02
N VAL A 151 -0.38 -4.44 1.87
CA VAL A 151 0.06 -3.54 0.78
C VAL A 151 -0.11 -2.08 1.19
N ALA A 152 -1.27 -1.73 1.75
CA ALA A 152 -1.53 -0.37 2.25
C ALA A 152 -0.49 0.06 3.31
N SER A 153 -0.15 -0.84 4.25
CA SER A 153 0.87 -0.59 5.28
C SER A 153 2.25 -0.31 4.68
N SER A 154 2.66 -1.09 3.68
CA SER A 154 3.93 -0.86 2.98
C SER A 154 3.91 0.46 2.21
N ALA A 155 2.80 0.77 1.55
CA ALA A 155 2.64 2.00 0.80
C ALA A 155 2.70 3.25 1.70
N ALA A 156 2.13 3.20 2.90
CA ALA A 156 2.17 4.30 3.86
C ALA A 156 3.59 4.58 4.37
N VAL A 157 4.37 3.52 4.62
CA VAL A 157 5.81 3.63 4.91
C VAL A 157 6.55 4.27 3.74
N ALA A 158 6.33 3.78 2.52
CA ALA A 158 6.96 4.31 1.32
C ALA A 158 6.63 5.79 1.12
N ALA A 159 5.35 6.16 1.26
CA ALA A 159 4.90 7.55 1.18
C ALA A 159 5.60 8.45 2.20
N SER A 160 5.78 7.98 3.43
CA SER A 160 6.48 8.77 4.47
C SER A 160 7.94 9.06 4.09
N TRP A 161 8.63 8.09 3.47
CA TRP A 161 10.01 8.30 3.00
C TRP A 161 10.10 9.14 1.73
N THR A 162 9.18 8.95 0.77
CA THR A 162 9.17 9.74 -0.46
C THR A 162 8.78 11.19 -0.20
N GLU A 163 7.83 11.44 0.70
CA GLU A 163 7.48 12.79 1.16
C GLU A 163 8.69 13.50 1.78
N LEU A 164 9.48 12.80 2.61
CA LEU A 164 10.71 13.35 3.18
C LEU A 164 11.75 13.66 2.10
N ALA A 165 11.96 12.76 1.14
CA ALA A 165 12.89 12.98 0.03
C ALA A 165 12.44 14.18 -0.85
N ASP A 166 11.15 14.25 -1.19
CA ASP A 166 10.58 15.31 -2.02
C ASP A 166 10.60 16.66 -1.29
N ALA A 167 10.40 16.68 0.03
CA ALA A 167 10.51 17.88 0.85
C ALA A 167 11.92 18.49 0.79
N LEU A 168 12.95 17.64 0.83
CA LEU A 168 14.33 18.10 0.73
C LEU A 168 14.68 18.60 -0.68
N ALA A 169 14.12 17.99 -1.73
CA ALA A 169 14.27 18.46 -3.11
C ALA A 169 13.66 19.84 -3.35
N ARG A 170 12.74 20.29 -2.47
CA ARG A 170 12.10 21.62 -2.52
C ARG A 170 12.83 22.70 -1.72
N LEU A 171 13.96 22.38 -1.09
CA LEU A 171 14.77 23.39 -0.39
C LEU A 171 15.21 24.50 -1.36
N PRO A 172 15.27 25.76 -0.89
CA PRO A 172 15.56 26.89 -1.76
C PRO A 172 16.95 26.78 -2.38
N ALA A 173 17.02 27.04 -3.69
CA ALA A 173 18.30 27.09 -4.40
C ALA A 173 19.07 28.39 -4.07
N PRO A 174 20.42 28.35 -4.12
CA PRO A 174 21.25 29.55 -4.02
C PRO A 174 20.98 30.50 -5.18
N LYS A 175 21.33 31.78 -5.01
CA LYS A 175 21.23 32.79 -6.07
C LYS A 175 22.01 32.34 -7.31
N LYS A 176 21.45 32.58 -8.50
CA LYS A 176 22.11 32.28 -9.78
C LYS A 176 23.47 33.00 -9.84
N GLY A 177 24.53 32.26 -10.15
CA GLY A 177 25.90 32.79 -10.23
C GLY A 177 26.66 32.87 -8.89
N ASP A 178 26.09 32.36 -7.79
CA ASP A 178 26.82 32.24 -6.53
C ASP A 178 28.02 31.28 -6.67
N LYS A 179 29.22 31.77 -6.37
CA LYS A 179 30.48 31.03 -6.48
C LYS A 179 30.54 29.82 -5.54
N ASN A 180 29.73 29.80 -4.48
CA ASN A 180 29.71 28.72 -3.49
C ASN A 180 28.56 27.73 -3.72
N ALA A 181 27.83 27.80 -4.85
CA ALA A 181 26.70 26.93 -5.13
C ALA A 181 27.05 25.43 -5.03
N ALA A 182 28.25 25.04 -5.48
CA ALA A 182 28.71 23.65 -5.40
C ALA A 182 28.74 23.11 -3.95
N ALA A 183 29.26 23.90 -3.00
CA ALA A 183 29.32 23.50 -1.59
C ALA A 183 27.94 23.34 -0.95
N TYR A 184 26.95 24.10 -1.42
CA TYR A 184 25.55 23.92 -1.01
C TYR A 184 24.99 22.59 -1.51
N TYR A 185 25.13 22.29 -2.81
CA TYR A 185 24.60 21.05 -3.38
C TYR A 185 25.29 19.81 -2.82
N GLU A 186 26.60 19.87 -2.56
CA GLU A 186 27.33 18.79 -1.87
C GLU A 186 26.78 18.55 -0.46
N ALA A 187 26.54 19.61 0.30
CA ALA A 187 25.95 19.50 1.64
C ALA A 187 24.52 18.94 1.59
N LEU A 188 23.73 19.35 0.59
CA LEU A 188 22.37 18.87 0.38
C LEU A 188 22.36 17.38 -0.01
N ASP A 189 23.16 16.97 -0.98
CA ASP A 189 23.25 15.60 -1.46
C ASP A 189 23.69 14.64 -0.35
N ALA A 190 24.61 15.07 0.53
CA ALA A 190 25.03 14.28 1.70
C ALA A 190 23.86 13.92 2.65
N VAL A 191 22.79 14.72 2.65
CA VAL A 191 21.59 14.50 3.46
C VAL A 191 20.49 13.81 2.65
N VAL A 192 20.27 14.23 1.41
CA VAL A 192 19.17 13.74 0.56
C VAL A 192 19.42 12.33 0.08
N GLU A 193 20.62 12.05 -0.40
CA GLU A 193 20.90 10.80 -1.11
C GLU A 193 20.70 9.54 -0.24
N PRO A 194 21.13 9.52 1.03
CA PRO A 194 20.82 8.40 1.92
C PRO A 194 19.32 8.15 2.09
N ILE A 195 18.49 9.20 2.18
CA ILE A 195 17.04 9.06 2.29
C ILE A 195 16.46 8.54 0.98
N ARG A 196 16.83 9.17 -0.14
CA ARG A 196 16.30 8.85 -1.47
C ARG A 196 16.64 7.41 -1.89
N VAL A 197 17.91 7.02 -1.78
CA VAL A 197 18.41 5.74 -2.30
C VAL A 197 18.27 4.60 -1.28
N ARG A 198 18.55 4.85 0.00
CA ARG A 198 18.60 3.77 1.00
C ARG A 198 17.30 3.57 1.76
N ARG A 199 16.34 4.50 1.66
CA ARG A 199 15.05 4.41 2.36
C ARG A 199 13.87 4.46 1.40
N ALA A 200 13.67 5.57 0.68
CA ALA A 200 12.50 5.77 -0.17
C ALA A 200 12.43 4.76 -1.32
N LYS A 201 13.52 4.60 -2.09
CA LYS A 201 13.59 3.62 -3.18
C LYS A 201 13.24 2.18 -2.74
N PRO A 202 13.93 1.58 -1.74
CA PRO A 202 13.60 0.21 -1.32
C PRO A 202 12.20 0.09 -0.72
N ALA A 203 11.67 1.13 -0.04
CA ALA A 203 10.29 1.11 0.46
C ALA A 203 9.25 1.08 -0.68
N CYS A 204 9.46 1.87 -1.74
CA CYS A 204 8.63 1.81 -2.94
C CYS A 204 8.73 0.45 -3.64
N MET A 205 9.94 -0.09 -3.81
CA MET A 205 10.13 -1.40 -4.42
C MET A 205 9.43 -2.51 -3.62
N ARG A 206 9.59 -2.52 -2.29
CA ARG A 206 8.90 -3.47 -1.41
C ARG A 206 7.38 -3.38 -1.55
N THR A 207 6.84 -2.18 -1.69
CA THR A 207 5.40 -1.98 -1.90
C THR A 207 4.94 -2.62 -3.21
N LEU A 208 5.70 -2.45 -4.30
CA LEU A 208 5.42 -3.08 -5.58
C LEU A 208 5.55 -4.60 -5.52
N ASP A 209 6.56 -5.13 -4.82
CA ASP A 209 6.74 -6.57 -4.63
C ASP A 209 5.57 -7.19 -3.86
N LEU A 210 5.10 -6.51 -2.79
CA LEU A 210 3.94 -6.95 -2.02
C LEU A 210 2.65 -6.84 -2.83
N ALA A 211 2.46 -5.74 -3.57
CA ALA A 211 1.33 -5.53 -4.45
C ALA A 211 1.24 -6.64 -5.51
N ALA A 212 2.37 -7.01 -6.12
CA ALA A 212 2.46 -8.13 -7.05
C ALA A 212 2.22 -9.49 -6.35
N LYS A 213 2.86 -9.75 -5.21
CA LYS A 213 2.69 -11.01 -4.46
C LYS A 213 1.24 -11.26 -4.08
N TYR A 214 0.55 -10.22 -3.62
CA TYR A 214 -0.82 -10.29 -3.11
C TYR A 214 -1.87 -9.96 -4.17
N GLN A 215 -1.45 -9.59 -5.38
CA GLN A 215 -2.34 -9.16 -6.48
C GLN A 215 -3.26 -7.98 -6.07
N VAL A 216 -2.77 -7.09 -5.21
CA VAL A 216 -3.48 -5.88 -4.77
C VAL A 216 -2.78 -4.66 -5.34
N ILE A 217 -3.39 -4.00 -6.33
CA ILE A 217 -2.89 -2.75 -6.89
C ILE A 217 -3.75 -1.58 -6.42
N ASP A 218 -3.28 -0.90 -5.37
CA ASP A 218 -3.91 0.30 -4.83
C ASP A 218 -3.22 1.60 -5.30
N ASP A 219 -3.73 2.74 -4.86
CA ASP A 219 -3.16 4.05 -5.18
C ASP A 219 -1.77 4.25 -4.60
N GLY A 220 -1.44 3.55 -3.51
CA GLY A 220 -0.12 3.53 -2.89
C GLY A 220 0.93 2.89 -3.79
N ALA A 221 0.64 1.71 -4.33
CA ALA A 221 1.48 1.02 -5.30
C ALA A 221 1.66 1.85 -6.59
N ARG A 222 0.57 2.44 -7.09
CA ARG A 222 0.63 3.36 -8.25
C ARG A 222 1.53 4.58 -7.98
N SER A 223 1.38 5.18 -6.80
CA SER A 223 2.20 6.32 -6.37
C SER A 223 3.68 5.94 -6.26
N CYS A 224 3.99 4.75 -5.72
CA CYS A 224 5.36 4.23 -5.63
C CYS A 224 6.00 4.05 -7.01
N SER A 225 5.30 3.41 -7.94
CA SER A 225 5.79 3.26 -9.31
C SER A 225 6.01 4.63 -9.97
N GLY A 226 5.03 5.52 -9.88
CA GLY A 226 5.16 6.88 -10.44
C GLY A 226 6.34 7.65 -9.84
N TRP A 227 6.58 7.53 -8.54
CA TRP A 227 7.71 8.16 -7.88
C TRP A 227 9.05 7.56 -8.33
N LEU A 228 9.15 6.23 -8.42
CA LEU A 228 10.35 5.53 -8.93
C LEU A 228 10.65 5.94 -10.38
N SER A 229 9.66 5.92 -11.27
CA SER A 229 9.86 6.27 -12.67
C SER A 229 10.21 7.74 -12.88
N ARG A 230 9.78 8.65 -12.00
CA ARG A 230 10.19 10.07 -12.07
C ARG A 230 11.59 10.29 -11.52
N THR A 231 11.95 9.62 -10.43
CA THR A 231 13.17 9.87 -9.65
C THR A 231 14.37 9.06 -10.15
N PHE A 232 14.14 7.84 -10.65
CA PHE A 232 15.17 6.87 -11.05
C PHE A 232 14.95 6.38 -12.49
N LYS A 233 14.77 7.32 -13.43
CA LYS A 233 14.41 7.07 -14.84
C LYS A 233 15.31 6.05 -15.58
N ALA A 234 16.58 5.99 -15.19
CA ALA A 234 17.55 5.07 -15.80
C ALA A 234 17.28 3.61 -15.43
N GLU A 235 16.66 3.36 -14.28
CA GLU A 235 16.40 2.02 -13.73
C GLU A 235 14.91 1.67 -13.77
N HIS A 236 14.04 2.66 -13.73
CA HIS A 236 12.58 2.50 -13.67
C HIS A 236 11.94 3.33 -14.77
N HIS A 237 11.33 2.65 -15.74
CA HIS A 237 10.58 3.32 -16.80
C HIS A 237 9.14 3.56 -16.35
N ALA A 238 8.52 4.63 -16.85
CA ALA A 238 7.08 4.81 -16.70
C ALA A 238 6.42 3.73 -17.54
N VAL A 239 5.88 2.71 -16.88
CA VAL A 239 5.09 1.67 -17.54
C VAL A 239 3.64 2.07 -17.34
N ASP A 240 2.86 2.23 -18.41
CA ASP A 240 1.40 2.38 -18.31
C ASP A 240 0.74 1.16 -17.64
N GLU A 241 1.50 0.07 -17.51
CA GLU A 241 1.11 -1.21 -16.94
C GLU A 241 1.94 -1.52 -15.70
N ILE A 242 1.55 -0.97 -14.56
CA ILE A 242 1.93 -1.53 -13.24
C ILE A 242 1.17 -2.86 -13.02
N ALA A 243 0.14 -3.11 -13.83
CA ALA A 243 -0.52 -4.38 -14.03
C ALA A 243 -0.67 -4.65 -15.54
N PRO A 244 -0.46 -5.89 -16.02
CA PRO A 244 -0.70 -6.28 -17.42
C PRO A 244 -2.09 -5.84 -17.92
N ARG A 245 -2.18 -5.37 -19.18
CA ARG A 245 -3.44 -4.87 -19.78
C ARG A 245 -4.64 -5.76 -19.50
N LEU A 246 -5.61 -5.23 -18.76
CA LEU A 246 -6.98 -5.75 -18.75
C LEU A 246 -7.63 -5.39 -20.08
N ARG A 247 -7.78 -6.37 -20.99
CA ARG A 247 -8.74 -6.22 -22.09
C ARG A 247 -10.15 -6.36 -21.47
N PRO A 248 -11.10 -5.47 -21.78
CA PRO A 248 -12.50 -5.73 -21.48
C PRO A 248 -12.88 -7.06 -22.15
N VAL A 249 -13.30 -8.04 -21.36
CA VAL A 249 -13.98 -9.20 -21.94
C VAL A 249 -15.25 -8.62 -22.53
N ALA A 250 -15.39 -8.70 -23.85
CA ALA A 250 -16.62 -8.38 -24.53
C ALA A 250 -17.74 -9.10 -23.78
N ARG A 251 -18.74 -8.34 -23.30
CA ARG A 251 -19.94 -8.87 -22.64
C ARG A 251 -20.41 -10.02 -23.52
N ALA A 252 -20.35 -11.25 -23.02
CA ALA A 252 -20.94 -12.37 -23.73
C ALA A 252 -22.42 -12.03 -23.86
N GLU A 253 -22.84 -11.64 -25.07
CA GLU A 253 -24.25 -11.51 -25.39
C GLU A 253 -24.88 -12.85 -25.05
N ALA A 254 -25.90 -12.80 -24.19
CA ALA A 254 -26.67 -13.98 -23.84
C ALA A 254 -27.28 -14.55 -25.11
N SER A 255 -26.73 -15.68 -25.59
CA SER A 255 -27.45 -16.51 -26.56
C SER A 255 -28.72 -17.02 -25.88
N PRO A 256 -29.90 -16.87 -26.51
CA PRO A 256 -31.11 -17.50 -26.03
C PRO A 256 -30.95 -19.02 -26.19
N MET A 257 -31.09 -19.75 -25.09
CA MET A 257 -31.16 -21.22 -25.11
C MET A 257 -32.46 -21.65 -25.81
N PRO A 258 -32.43 -22.72 -26.64
CA PRO A 258 -33.63 -23.33 -27.22
C PRO A 258 -34.48 -24.07 -26.19
#